data_AF-A0A3S1UNG3-F1
#
_entry.id   AF-A0A3S1UNG3-F1
#
_cell.length_a   1.000
_cell.length_b   1.000
_cell.length_c   1.000
_cell.angle_alpha   90.00
_cell.angle_beta   90.00
_cell.angle_gamma   90.00
#
_symmetry.space_group_name_H-M   'P 1'
#
loop_
_entity.id
_entity.type
_entity.pdbx_description
1 polymer ?
#
loop_
_entity_poly.entity_id
_entity_poly.type
_entity_poly.pdbx_seq_one_letter_code
_entity_poly.pdbx_strand_id
1 'polypeptide(L)'
;MKATAVSSAAISNAMRYQQMRMQAELVKATTESQTGKVADVGLALGGRTTQAVTFQRDLDRLNGIIDSNALVGARLASTQDSLGQLSDVAQSFLSALTAGVSGDSSTSVLQTAGASALQQMTGILNTSVNGEYLFAGTNTDVKPIDDFSAAGSPAKAAFDAAFTSYFGFTQ
;
A
#
# COMPACT_ATOMS: atom_id res chain seq x y z
N MET A 1 68.87 -38.86 17.91
CA MET A 1 68.19 -38.10 16.84
C MET A 1 66.69 -38.31 16.95
N LYS A 2 65.87 -37.24 17.08
CA LYS A 2 64.42 -37.12 16.73
C LYS A 2 63.60 -36.10 17.56
N ALA A 3 64.16 -35.36 18.51
CA ALA A 3 63.42 -34.29 19.22
C ALA A 3 63.05 -33.09 18.31
N THR A 4 63.83 -32.82 17.26
CA THR A 4 63.66 -31.66 16.37
C THR A 4 62.37 -31.70 15.54
N ALA A 5 61.92 -32.89 15.14
CA ALA A 5 60.70 -33.07 14.35
C ALA A 5 59.40 -32.86 15.16
N VAL A 6 59.46 -33.11 16.47
CA VAL A 6 58.33 -32.90 17.39
C VAL A 6 58.16 -31.39 17.65
N SER A 7 59.26 -30.66 17.81
CA SER A 7 59.23 -29.20 17.97
C SER A 7 58.75 -28.46 16.71
N SER A 8 59.18 -28.89 15.52
CA SER A 8 58.71 -28.29 14.27
C SER A 8 57.23 -28.59 13.99
N ALA A 9 56.76 -29.80 14.30
CA ALA A 9 55.33 -30.13 14.23
C ALA A 9 54.51 -29.27 15.22
N ALA A 10 54.97 -29.09 16.46
CA ALA A 10 54.32 -28.24 17.46
C ALA A 10 54.24 -26.77 17.02
N ILE A 11 55.33 -26.22 16.46
CA ILE A 11 55.35 -24.85 15.91
C ILE A 11 54.40 -24.72 14.72
N SER A 12 54.41 -25.69 13.79
CA SER A 12 53.52 -25.65 12.61
C SER A 12 52.03 -25.72 13.00
N ASN A 13 51.68 -26.54 13.99
CA ASN A 13 50.33 -26.62 14.52
C ASN A 13 49.94 -25.33 15.24
N ALA A 14 50.83 -24.76 16.07
CA ALA A 14 50.59 -23.48 16.72
C ALA A 14 50.33 -22.36 15.70
N MET A 15 51.10 -22.30 14.61
CA MET A 15 50.90 -21.35 13.51
C MET A 15 49.54 -21.54 12.83
N ARG A 16 49.11 -22.79 12.56
CA ARG A 16 47.77 -23.07 12.00
C ARG A 16 46.65 -22.64 12.96
N TYR A 17 46.81 -22.87 14.26
CA TYR A 17 45.84 -22.40 15.26
C TYR A 17 45.76 -20.86 15.31
N GLN A 18 46.90 -20.16 15.26
CA GLN A 18 46.92 -18.70 15.19
C GLN A 18 46.26 -18.18 13.91
N GLN A 19 46.52 -18.81 12.77
CA GLN A 19 45.90 -18.42 11.50
C GLN A 19 44.38 -18.62 11.51
N MET A 20 43.89 -19.75 12.04
CA MET A 20 42.45 -19.98 12.21
C MET A 20 41.82 -18.96 13.17
N ARG A 21 42.50 -18.62 14.27
CA ARG A 21 42.02 -17.62 15.21
C ARG A 21 41.97 -16.22 14.61
N MET A 22 43.00 -15.82 13.86
CA MET A 22 43.00 -14.54 13.13
C MET A 22 41.87 -14.47 12.10
N GLN A 23 41.58 -15.56 11.40
CA GLN A 23 40.44 -15.59 10.46
C GLN A 23 39.10 -15.42 11.19
N ALA A 24 38.90 -16.06 12.34
CA ALA A 24 37.69 -15.91 13.13
C ALA A 24 37.53 -14.47 13.68
N GLU A 25 38.59 -13.87 14.20
CA GLU A 25 38.60 -12.47 14.66
C GLU A 25 38.36 -11.49 13.51
N LEU A 26 38.93 -11.75 12.33
CA LEU A 26 38.69 -10.94 11.13
C LEU A 26 37.22 -10.96 10.72
N VAL A 27 36.60 -12.14 10.68
CA VAL A 27 35.17 -12.27 10.36
C VAL A 27 34.34 -11.52 11.39
N LYS A 28 34.62 -11.72 12.68
CA LYS A 28 33.94 -11.01 13.78
C LYS A 28 34.06 -9.49 13.61
N ALA A 29 35.28 -8.97 13.53
CA ALA A 29 35.53 -7.53 13.40
C ALA A 29 34.91 -6.94 12.13
N THR A 30 34.87 -7.70 11.03
CA THR A 30 34.20 -7.29 9.80
C THR A 30 32.69 -7.18 10.01
N THR A 31 32.06 -8.15 10.66
CA THR A 31 30.62 -8.09 11.00
C THR A 31 30.32 -6.94 11.96
N GLU A 32 31.15 -6.73 12.98
CA GLU A 32 30.97 -5.64 13.94
C GLU A 32 31.17 -4.27 13.28
N SER A 33 32.13 -4.15 12.37
CA SER A 33 32.35 -2.93 11.60
C SER A 33 31.21 -2.62 10.63
N GLN A 34 30.57 -3.63 10.04
CA GLN A 34 29.45 -3.44 9.12
C GLN A 34 28.14 -3.12 9.84
N THR A 35 27.88 -3.80 10.95
CA THR A 35 26.62 -3.69 11.70
C THR A 35 26.65 -2.60 12.76
N GLY A 36 27.85 -2.17 13.19
CA GLY A 36 28.05 -1.28 14.35
C GLY A 36 27.67 -1.93 15.68
N LYS A 37 27.39 -3.24 15.70
CA LYS A 37 26.97 -4.01 16.88
C LYS A 37 27.98 -5.11 17.14
N VAL A 38 28.13 -5.50 18.40
CA VAL A 38 28.94 -6.67 18.78
C VAL A 38 28.37 -7.95 18.13
N ALA A 39 29.25 -8.82 17.62
CA ALA A 39 28.83 -10.01 16.88
C ALA A 39 28.20 -11.05 17.80
N ASP A 40 28.69 -11.15 19.05
CA ASP A 40 28.10 -11.98 20.08
C ASP A 40 27.51 -11.10 21.19
N VAL A 41 26.24 -10.76 21.00
CA VAL A 41 25.45 -9.96 21.92
C VAL A 41 25.28 -10.69 23.27
N GLY A 42 25.20 -12.03 23.25
CA GLY A 42 25.05 -12.87 24.44
C GLY A 42 26.27 -12.82 25.34
N LEU A 43 27.45 -12.99 24.74
CA LEU A 43 28.74 -12.90 25.45
C LEU A 43 29.03 -11.47 25.92
N ALA A 44 28.71 -10.47 25.11
CA ALA A 44 29.04 -9.07 25.42
C ALA A 44 28.09 -8.43 26.46
N LEU A 45 26.79 -8.75 26.43
CA LEU A 45 25.78 -8.14 27.31
C LEU A 45 25.34 -9.05 28.46
N GLY A 46 25.66 -10.35 28.43
CA GLY A 46 25.30 -11.30 29.49
C GLY A 46 23.80 -11.29 29.77
N GLY A 47 23.41 -11.06 31.03
CA GLY A 47 21.99 -10.99 31.43
C GLY A 47 21.17 -9.86 30.78
N ARG A 48 21.83 -8.81 30.24
CA ARG A 48 21.16 -7.71 29.52
C ARG A 48 20.76 -8.08 28.09
N THR A 49 21.20 -9.23 27.57
CA THR A 49 20.83 -9.74 26.25
C THR A 49 19.32 -9.87 26.11
N THR A 50 18.61 -10.30 27.15
CA THR A 50 17.14 -10.40 27.16
C THR A 50 16.47 -9.06 26.90
N GLN A 51 17.01 -7.98 27.47
CA GLN A 51 16.49 -6.61 27.23
C GLN A 51 16.76 -6.18 25.79
N ALA A 52 17.98 -6.41 25.29
CA ALA A 52 18.34 -6.07 23.92
C ALA A 52 17.47 -6.79 22.87
N VAL A 53 17.23 -8.09 23.06
CA VAL A 53 16.33 -8.89 22.20
C VAL A 53 14.89 -8.39 22.30
N THR A 54 14.44 -7.98 23.48
CA THR A 54 13.09 -7.43 23.65
C THR A 54 12.94 -6.11 22.91
N PHE A 55 13.90 -5.19 23.04
CA PHE A 55 13.88 -3.93 22.28
C PHE A 55 13.96 -4.15 20.77
N GLN A 56 14.74 -5.12 20.29
CA GLN A 56 14.77 -5.43 18.86
C GLN A 56 13.39 -5.89 18.37
N ARG A 57 12.71 -6.78 19.10
CA ARG A 57 11.34 -7.20 18.77
C ARG A 57 10.34 -6.05 18.81
N ASP A 58 10.46 -5.16 19.80
CA ASP A 58 9.60 -3.98 19.89
C ASP A 58 9.84 -3.02 18.71
N LEU A 59 11.09 -2.82 18.30
CA LEU A 59 11.42 -2.04 17.10
C LEU A 59 10.85 -2.69 15.83
N ASP A 60 11.01 -4.00 15.66
CA ASP A 60 10.47 -4.71 14.49
C ASP A 60 8.94 -4.59 14.44
N ARG A 61 8.27 -4.70 15.60
CA ARG A 61 6.83 -4.49 15.72
C ARG A 61 6.42 -3.06 15.39
N LEU A 62 7.16 -2.05 15.87
CA LEU A 62 6.89 -0.64 15.57
C LEU A 62 7.08 -0.35 14.08
N ASN A 63 8.11 -0.90 13.45
CA ASN A 63 8.33 -0.79 12.02
C ASN A 63 7.16 -1.39 11.23
N GLY A 64 6.67 -2.58 11.61
CA GLY A 64 5.49 -3.16 10.98
C GLY A 64 4.22 -2.29 11.13
N ILE A 65 4.06 -1.61 12.26
CA ILE A 65 2.96 -0.64 12.45
C ILE A 65 3.13 0.58 11.53
N ILE A 66 4.36 1.10 11.40
CA ILE A 66 4.66 2.22 10.50
C ILE A 66 4.33 1.85 9.05
N ASP A 67 4.73 0.67 8.59
CA ASP A 67 4.45 0.19 7.24
C ASP A 67 2.94 0.01 7.00
N SER A 68 2.23 -0.56 7.98
CA SER A 68 0.77 -0.67 7.92
C SER A 68 0.09 0.70 7.87
N ASN A 69 0.56 1.66 8.66
CA ASN A 69 0.02 3.02 8.66
C ASN A 69 0.30 3.74 7.33
N ALA A 70 1.46 3.49 6.71
CA ALA A 70 1.77 4.04 5.40
C ALA A 70 0.80 3.51 4.33
N LEU A 71 0.48 2.22 4.35
CA LEU A 71 -0.53 1.63 3.46
C LEU A 71 -1.92 2.24 3.70
N VAL A 72 -2.35 2.35 4.96
CA VAL A 72 -3.62 3.00 5.31
C VAL A 72 -3.64 4.45 4.85
N GLY A 73 -2.56 5.20 5.06
CA GLY A 73 -2.42 6.58 4.62
C GLY A 73 -2.56 6.73 3.10
N ALA A 74 -1.91 5.85 2.32
CA ALA A 74 -2.05 5.83 0.87
C ALA A 74 -3.50 5.55 0.41
N ARG A 75 -4.19 4.60 1.07
CA ARG A 75 -5.59 4.29 0.76
C ARG A 75 -6.52 5.46 1.11
N LEU A 76 -6.31 6.12 2.26
CA LEU A 76 -7.09 7.28 2.68
C LEU A 76 -6.86 8.48 1.75
N ALA A 77 -5.60 8.75 1.35
CA ALA A 77 -5.29 9.81 0.41
C ALA A 77 -5.99 9.58 -0.94
N SER A 78 -5.88 8.38 -1.50
CA SER A 78 -6.55 8.04 -2.76
C SER A 78 -8.09 8.10 -2.65
N THR A 79 -8.65 7.73 -1.50
CA THR A 79 -10.08 7.90 -1.22
C THR A 79 -10.47 9.38 -1.20
N GLN A 80 -9.70 10.21 -0.52
CA GLN A 80 -9.95 11.65 -0.42
C GLN A 80 -9.82 12.35 -1.78
N ASP A 81 -8.83 11.97 -2.59
CA ASP A 81 -8.65 12.48 -3.95
C ASP A 81 -9.83 12.10 -4.83
N SER A 82 -10.27 10.84 -4.76
CA SER A 82 -11.45 10.35 -5.49
C SER A 82 -12.72 11.09 -5.08
N LEU A 83 -12.92 11.34 -3.77
CA LEU A 83 -14.05 12.13 -3.28
C LEU A 83 -13.98 13.59 -3.74
N GLY A 84 -12.79 14.18 -3.81
CA GLY A 84 -12.57 15.51 -4.38
C GLY A 84 -12.96 15.57 -5.86
N GLN A 85 -12.50 14.60 -6.65
CA GLN A 85 -12.88 14.48 -8.06
C GLN A 85 -14.39 14.31 -8.25
N LEU A 86 -15.06 13.53 -7.40
CA LEU A 86 -16.53 13.40 -7.44
C LEU A 86 -17.22 14.74 -7.17
N SER A 87 -16.72 15.52 -6.22
CA SER A 87 -17.24 16.87 -5.95
C SER A 87 -17.05 17.79 -7.15
N ASP A 88 -15.89 17.75 -7.81
CA ASP A 88 -15.62 18.57 -9.00
C ASP A 88 -16.52 18.20 -10.18
N VAL A 89 -16.76 16.90 -10.40
CA VAL A 89 -17.70 16.41 -11.41
C VAL A 89 -19.12 16.88 -11.11
N ALA A 90 -19.56 16.77 -9.86
CA ALA A 90 -20.88 17.24 -9.44
C ALA A 90 -21.05 18.75 -9.62
N GLN A 91 -20.04 19.54 -9.26
CA GLN A 91 -20.06 20.99 -9.41
C GLN A 91 -20.06 21.40 -10.89
N SER A 92 -19.30 20.70 -11.74
CA SER A 92 -19.27 20.92 -13.18
C SER A 92 -20.63 20.63 -13.83
N PHE A 93 -21.27 19.53 -13.41
CA PHE A 93 -22.61 19.18 -13.88
C PHE A 93 -23.68 20.18 -13.41
N LEU A 94 -23.61 20.65 -12.16
CA LEU A 94 -24.51 21.68 -11.64
C LEU A 94 -24.39 23.00 -12.43
N SER A 95 -23.16 23.40 -12.77
CA SER A 95 -22.91 24.58 -13.61
C SER A 95 -23.51 24.41 -15.01
N ALA A 96 -23.33 23.24 -15.62
CA ALA A 96 -23.94 22.94 -16.92
C ALA A 96 -25.48 22.98 -16.85
N LEU A 97 -26.06 22.39 -15.82
CA LEU A 97 -27.52 22.39 -15.60
C LEU A 97 -28.07 23.81 -15.45
N THR A 98 -27.40 24.66 -14.68
CA THR A 98 -27.81 26.06 -14.46
C THR A 98 -27.80 26.84 -15.77
N ALA A 99 -26.75 26.68 -16.58
CA ALA A 99 -26.64 27.32 -17.91
C ALA A 99 -27.70 26.82 -18.91
N GLY A 100 -28.05 25.53 -18.82
CA GLY A 100 -29.12 24.95 -19.63
C GLY A 100 -30.51 25.46 -19.28
N VAL A 101 -30.81 25.62 -18.00
CA VAL A 101 -32.11 26.13 -17.53
C VAL A 101 -32.28 27.61 -17.86
N SER A 102 -31.20 28.40 -17.92
CA SER A 102 -31.25 29.81 -18.34
C SER A 102 -31.51 30.01 -19.84
N GLY A 103 -31.65 28.93 -20.62
CA GLY A 103 -31.94 28.97 -22.06
C GLY A 103 -30.73 29.22 -22.96
N ASP A 104 -29.53 29.24 -22.38
CA ASP A 104 -28.27 29.58 -23.06
C ASP A 104 -27.59 28.34 -23.70
N SER A 105 -28.20 27.15 -23.55
CA SER A 105 -27.67 25.88 -24.06
C SER A 105 -28.77 24.96 -24.59
N SER A 106 -28.43 24.19 -25.64
CA SER A 106 -29.35 23.19 -26.20
C SER A 106 -29.52 21.99 -25.25
N THR A 107 -30.71 21.40 -25.23
CA THR A 107 -31.04 20.22 -24.41
C THR A 107 -30.12 19.02 -24.66
N SER A 108 -29.60 18.87 -25.88
CA SER A 108 -28.60 17.84 -26.25
C SER A 108 -27.25 18.01 -25.54
N VAL A 109 -26.84 19.27 -25.28
CA VAL A 109 -25.60 19.57 -24.57
C VAL A 109 -25.72 19.15 -23.11
N LEU A 110 -26.87 19.42 -22.48
CA LEU A 110 -27.16 18.97 -21.12
C LEU A 110 -27.18 17.45 -20.98
N GLN A 111 -27.81 16.76 -21.94
CA GLN A 111 -27.82 15.29 -21.96
C GLN A 111 -26.39 14.73 -22.06
N THR A 112 -25.57 15.32 -22.92
CA THR A 112 -24.16 14.93 -23.08
C THR A 112 -23.35 15.20 -21.80
N ALA A 113 -23.57 16.35 -21.15
CA ALA A 113 -22.93 16.68 -19.89
C ALA A 113 -23.31 15.69 -18.76
N GLY A 114 -24.59 15.31 -18.68
CA GLY A 114 -25.06 14.32 -17.72
C GLY A 114 -24.49 12.93 -17.96
N ALA A 115 -24.46 12.47 -19.21
CA ALA A 115 -23.86 11.19 -19.57
C ALA A 115 -22.36 11.16 -19.23
N SER A 116 -21.63 12.24 -19.54
CA SER A 116 -20.22 12.37 -19.21
C SER A 116 -19.98 12.39 -17.69
N ALA A 117 -20.80 13.11 -16.93
CA ALA A 117 -20.71 13.14 -15.47
C ALA A 117 -20.92 11.74 -14.86
N LEU A 118 -21.95 11.01 -15.32
CA LEU A 118 -22.21 9.63 -14.86
C LEU A 118 -21.06 8.68 -15.20
N GLN A 119 -20.48 8.80 -16.40
CA GLN A 119 -19.34 7.99 -16.80
C GLN A 119 -18.10 8.28 -15.92
N GLN A 120 -17.82 9.56 -15.66
CA GLN A 120 -16.72 9.98 -14.79
C GLN A 120 -16.92 9.51 -13.34
N MET A 121 -18.13 9.70 -12.79
CA MET A 121 -18.46 9.20 -11.45
C MET A 121 -18.29 7.68 -11.35
N THR A 122 -18.76 6.94 -12.37
CA THR A 122 -18.59 5.49 -12.44
C THR A 122 -17.10 5.12 -12.48
N GLY A 123 -16.28 5.84 -13.25
CA GLY A 123 -14.83 5.64 -13.27
C GLY A 123 -14.18 5.84 -11.91
N ILE A 124 -14.50 6.95 -11.25
CA ILE A 124 -13.92 7.32 -9.95
C ILE A 124 -14.33 6.32 -8.85
N LEU A 125 -15.60 5.93 -8.80
CA LEU A 125 -16.09 4.95 -7.82
C LEU A 125 -15.52 3.54 -8.03
N ASN A 126 -14.97 3.26 -9.21
CA ASN A 126 -14.25 2.02 -9.50
C ASN A 126 -12.73 2.16 -9.37
N THR A 127 -12.23 3.18 -8.66
CA THR A 127 -10.81 3.33 -8.37
C THR A 127 -10.30 2.17 -7.51
N SER A 128 -9.15 1.61 -7.90
CA SER A 128 -8.49 0.53 -7.17
C SER A 128 -7.09 0.94 -6.72
N VAL A 129 -6.68 0.47 -5.55
CA VAL A 129 -5.35 0.65 -4.97
C VAL A 129 -4.83 -0.72 -4.59
N ASN A 130 -3.66 -1.10 -5.12
CA ASN A 130 -3.06 -2.42 -4.91
C ASN A 130 -3.97 -3.60 -5.30
N GLY A 131 -4.83 -3.41 -6.31
CA GLY A 131 -5.75 -4.46 -6.78
C GLY A 131 -7.08 -4.54 -6.02
N GLU A 132 -7.25 -3.75 -4.96
CA GLU A 132 -8.50 -3.69 -4.19
C GLU A 132 -9.28 -2.40 -4.50
N TYR A 133 -10.57 -2.52 -4.78
CA TYR A 133 -11.46 -1.39 -5.02
C TYR A 133 -11.74 -0.61 -3.72
N LEU A 134 -11.55 0.71 -3.75
CA LEU A 134 -11.69 1.55 -2.55
C LEU A 134 -13.14 1.68 -2.07
N PHE A 135 -14.09 1.67 -3.00
CA PHE A 135 -15.51 1.92 -2.72
C PHE A 135 -16.38 0.66 -2.73
N ALA A 136 -15.78 -0.54 -2.74
CA ALA A 136 -16.49 -1.82 -2.77
C ALA A 136 -16.90 -2.36 -1.39
N GLY A 137 -16.65 -1.58 -0.32
CA GLY A 137 -16.97 -2.00 1.04
C GLY A 137 -16.16 -3.22 1.46
N THR A 138 -16.84 -4.33 1.75
CA THR A 138 -16.21 -5.59 2.16
C THR A 138 -15.80 -6.50 0.99
N ASN A 139 -16.32 -6.26 -0.22
CA ASN A 139 -16.05 -7.11 -1.39
C ASN A 139 -15.04 -6.44 -2.33
N THR A 140 -13.83 -6.21 -1.84
CA THR A 140 -12.79 -5.40 -2.50
C THR A 140 -12.26 -5.97 -3.81
N ASP A 141 -12.50 -7.26 -4.08
CA ASP A 141 -11.99 -7.96 -5.27
C ASP A 141 -12.93 -7.84 -6.47
N VAL A 142 -14.11 -7.24 -6.29
CA VAL A 142 -15.13 -7.09 -7.33
C VAL A 142 -15.39 -5.62 -7.59
N LYS A 143 -15.50 -5.28 -8.89
CA LYS A 143 -15.83 -3.93 -9.34
C LYS A 143 -17.17 -3.50 -8.73
N PRO A 144 -17.23 -2.39 -7.97
CA PRO A 144 -18.43 -2.04 -7.20
C PRO A 144 -19.56 -1.43 -8.04
N ILE A 145 -19.23 -0.66 -9.08
CA ILE A 145 -20.23 0.08 -9.87
C ILE A 145 -20.19 -0.40 -11.33
N ASP A 146 -21.28 -1.01 -11.77
CA ASP A 146 -21.47 -1.36 -13.17
C ASP A 146 -21.67 -0.12 -14.06
N ASP A 147 -21.45 -0.28 -15.36
CA ASP A 147 -21.71 0.79 -16.31
C ASP A 147 -23.22 1.08 -16.37
N PHE A 148 -23.58 2.35 -16.12
CA PHE A 148 -24.97 2.81 -16.19
C PHE A 148 -25.56 2.68 -17.60
N SER A 149 -24.74 2.86 -18.63
CA SER A 149 -25.16 2.84 -20.03
C SER A 149 -25.18 1.45 -20.67
N ALA A 150 -24.69 0.43 -19.95
CA ALA A 150 -24.69 -0.94 -20.44
C ALA A 150 -26.11 -1.51 -20.57
N ALA A 151 -26.31 -2.36 -21.58
CA ALA A 151 -27.56 -3.07 -21.79
C ALA A 151 -27.89 -3.94 -20.56
N GLY A 152 -29.06 -3.72 -19.95
CA GLY A 152 -29.48 -4.44 -18.76
C GLY A 152 -28.91 -3.92 -17.44
N SER A 153 -28.32 -2.72 -17.41
CA SER A 153 -27.79 -2.11 -16.18
C SER A 153 -28.89 -2.00 -15.09
N PRO A 154 -28.71 -2.64 -13.91
CA PRO A 154 -29.66 -2.56 -12.82
C PRO A 154 -29.86 -1.11 -12.32
N ALA A 155 -28.80 -0.30 -12.35
CA ALA A 155 -28.85 1.10 -11.95
C ALA A 155 -29.75 1.92 -12.88
N LYS A 156 -29.67 1.69 -14.20
CA LYS A 156 -30.56 2.34 -15.16
C LYS A 156 -32.01 1.88 -14.99
N ALA A 157 -32.24 0.58 -14.81
CA ALA A 157 -33.59 0.06 -14.58
C ALA A 157 -34.24 0.66 -13.31
N ALA A 158 -33.46 0.80 -12.22
CA ALA A 158 -33.91 1.43 -10.99
C ALA A 158 -34.21 2.93 -11.19
N PHE A 159 -33.37 3.64 -11.94
CA PHE A 159 -33.59 5.05 -12.27
C PHE A 159 -34.86 5.25 -13.11
N ASP A 160 -35.04 4.46 -14.17
CA ASP A 160 -36.21 4.54 -15.05
C ASP A 160 -37.51 4.24 -14.29
N ALA A 161 -37.48 3.26 -13.37
CA ALA A 161 -38.59 2.94 -12.48
C ALA A 161 -38.93 4.09 -11.53
N ALA A 162 -37.91 4.70 -10.90
CA ALA A 162 -38.09 5.86 -10.02
C ALA A 162 -38.62 7.08 -10.79
N PHE A 163 -38.11 7.34 -11.99
CA PHE A 163 -38.58 8.41 -12.87
C PHE A 163 -40.06 8.23 -13.21
N THR A 164 -40.43 7.04 -13.68
CA THR A 164 -41.83 6.74 -14.06
C THR A 164 -42.76 6.83 -12.85
N SER A 165 -42.32 6.35 -11.69
CA SER A 165 -43.10 6.44 -10.44
C SER A 165 -43.33 7.88 -9.99
N TYR A 166 -42.40 8.79 -10.26
CA TYR A 166 -42.50 10.18 -9.84
C TYR A 166 -43.26 11.05 -10.85
N PHE A 167 -42.95 10.91 -12.14
CA PHE A 167 -43.48 11.78 -13.20
C PHE A 167 -44.71 11.22 -13.92
N GLY A 168 -44.97 9.91 -13.84
CA GLY A 168 -46.14 9.27 -14.44
C GLY A 168 -46.07 9.05 -15.96
N PHE A 169 -44.89 9.21 -16.58
CA PHE A 169 -44.64 8.89 -17.98
C PHE A 169 -43.24 8.29 -18.18
N THR A 170 -43.03 7.60 -19.31
CA THR A 170 -41.75 7.00 -19.68
C THR A 170 -40.85 8.01 -20.38
N GLN A 171 -39.55 7.98 -20.07
CA GLN A 171 -38.52 8.83 -20.70
C GLN A 171 -38.16 8.38 -22.12
#